data_AF-A0A5E7ZD35-F1
#
_entry.id   AF-A0A5E7ZD35-F1
#
_cell.length_a   1.000
_cell.length_b   1.000
_cell.length_c   1.000
_cell.angle_alpha   90.00
_cell.angle_beta   90.00
_cell.angle_gamma   90.00
#
_symmetry.space_group_name_H-M   'P 1'
#
loop_
_entity.id
_entity.type
_entity.pdbx_description
1 polymer ?
#
loop_
_entity_poly.entity_id
_entity_poly.type
_entity_poly.pdbx_seq_one_letter_code
_entity_poly.pdbx_strand_id
1 'polypeptide(L)'
;MILKHIYTILIALAVASPAIAQDGPIGIAFAEAPEQSSGVCTGQSTDKTLACARQKCVEGGAMAQDCLRVKWCYPAGWSADLFVQHKEGIHWHEYLCGWDSKEALMAAVEVACDLSRRDFIRECSAVRFWDDRGQELQAN
;
A
#
# COMPACT_ATOMS: atom_id res chain seq x y z
N MET A 1 60.68 33.82 -24.92
CA MET A 1 59.51 34.67 -25.19
C MET A 1 58.26 33.83 -25.11
N ILE A 2 57.40 34.14 -24.13
CA ILE A 2 55.94 33.96 -24.16
C ILE A 2 55.48 32.48 -24.20
N LEU A 3 55.34 31.73 -23.10
CA LEU A 3 54.62 32.04 -21.86
C LEU A 3 53.35 32.86 -22.12
N LYS A 4 52.26 32.27 -22.68
CA LYS A 4 50.89 32.83 -22.53
C LYS A 4 49.67 32.10 -23.11
N HIS A 5 49.61 30.78 -23.31
CA HIS A 5 48.31 30.20 -23.74
C HIS A 5 47.93 28.93 -22.99
N ILE A 6 48.02 29.00 -21.66
CA ILE A 6 47.26 28.14 -20.74
C ILE A 6 46.09 29.01 -20.25
N TYR A 7 45.02 29.08 -21.06
CA TYR A 7 43.71 29.60 -20.64
C TYR A 7 42.80 28.38 -20.54
N THR A 8 42.76 27.73 -19.37
CA THR A 8 41.70 27.94 -18.37
C THR A 8 40.30 27.77 -18.97
N ILE A 9 39.93 26.53 -19.30
CA ILE A 9 38.52 26.11 -19.33
C ILE A 9 38.46 24.77 -18.60
N LEU A 10 38.59 24.81 -17.27
CA LEU A 10 37.99 23.79 -16.42
C LEU A 10 36.50 24.13 -16.36
N ILE A 11 35.71 23.58 -17.28
CA ILE A 11 34.26 23.49 -17.10
C ILE A 11 34.07 22.57 -15.90
N ALA A 12 33.77 23.16 -14.75
CA ALA A 12 33.20 22.44 -13.63
C ALA A 12 31.91 21.79 -14.13
N LEU A 13 31.98 20.49 -14.46
CA LEU A 13 30.80 19.63 -14.48
C LEU A 13 30.28 19.61 -13.05
N ALA A 14 29.43 20.59 -12.72
CA ALA A 14 28.51 20.47 -11.63
C ALA A 14 27.65 19.24 -11.94
N VAL A 15 27.97 18.14 -11.29
CA VAL A 15 27.15 16.94 -11.25
C VAL A 15 25.83 17.38 -10.64
N ALA A 16 24.87 17.75 -11.49
CA ALA A 16 23.48 17.89 -11.09
C ALA A 16 22.97 16.48 -10.81
N SER A 17 23.31 15.96 -9.65
CA SER A 17 22.61 14.81 -9.10
C SER A 17 21.15 15.25 -8.98
N PRO A 18 20.19 14.58 -9.65
CA PRO A 18 18.80 14.79 -9.30
C PRO A 18 18.70 14.43 -7.83
N ALA A 19 18.42 15.44 -7.00
CA ALA A 19 17.98 15.20 -5.65
C ALA A 19 16.68 14.40 -5.80
N ILE A 20 16.75 13.07 -5.64
CA ILE A 20 15.58 12.29 -5.31
C ILE A 20 15.22 12.74 -3.91
N ALA A 21 14.48 13.85 -3.82
CA ALA A 21 13.61 14.06 -2.70
C ALA A 21 12.67 12.86 -2.75
N GLN A 22 12.93 11.86 -1.90
CA GLN A 22 11.85 10.96 -1.55
C GLN A 22 10.85 11.88 -0.87
N ASP A 23 9.81 12.22 -1.63
CA ASP A 23 8.64 12.90 -1.10
C ASP A 23 8.28 12.25 0.24
N GLY A 24 7.86 13.07 1.19
CA GLY A 24 7.56 12.64 2.57
C GLY A 24 6.63 11.43 2.63
N PRO A 25 6.35 10.91 3.84
CA PRO A 25 5.65 9.64 4.01
C PRO A 25 4.46 9.51 3.05
N ILE A 26 4.38 8.40 2.33
CA ILE A 26 3.24 8.11 1.45
C ILE A 26 2.12 7.47 2.28
N GLY A 27 0.89 7.53 1.82
CA GLY A 27 -0.21 6.73 2.35
C GLY A 27 -0.60 5.57 1.43
N ILE A 28 -1.42 4.66 1.94
CA ILE A 28 -1.96 3.48 1.23
C ILE A 28 -3.48 3.43 1.36
N ALA A 29 -4.16 3.18 0.23
CA ALA A 29 -5.61 3.14 0.09
C ALA A 29 -6.07 1.76 -0.36
N PHE A 30 -7.21 1.34 0.17
CA PHE A 30 -7.85 0.08 -0.17
C PHE A 30 -9.30 0.32 -0.59
N ALA A 31 -9.69 -0.31 -1.68
CA ALA A 31 -11.07 -0.40 -2.14
C ALA A 31 -11.45 -1.85 -2.37
N GLU A 32 -12.71 -2.17 -2.10
CA GLU A 32 -13.22 -3.53 -2.15
C GLU A 32 -14.63 -3.54 -2.72
N ALA A 33 -14.88 -4.47 -3.64
CA ALA A 33 -16.20 -4.97 -3.97
C ALA A 33 -16.24 -6.42 -3.47
N PRO A 34 -16.91 -6.68 -2.31
CA PRO A 34 -16.92 -8.02 -1.72
C PRO A 34 -17.31 -9.09 -2.73
N GLU A 35 -16.64 -10.24 -2.68
CA GLU A 35 -16.79 -11.39 -3.59
C GLU A 35 -16.36 -11.16 -5.06
N GLN A 36 -15.97 -9.94 -5.44
CA GLN A 36 -15.73 -9.59 -6.84
C GLN A 36 -14.31 -9.12 -7.11
N SER A 37 -13.88 -8.06 -6.43
CA SER A 37 -12.58 -7.45 -6.73
C SER A 37 -12.08 -6.53 -5.61
N SER A 38 -10.78 -6.23 -5.66
CA SER A 38 -10.12 -5.31 -4.74
C SER A 38 -9.16 -4.40 -5.50
N GLY A 39 -8.81 -3.27 -4.90
CA GLY A 39 -7.83 -2.36 -5.47
C GLY A 39 -7.03 -1.66 -4.40
N VAL A 40 -5.72 -1.55 -4.64
CA VAL A 40 -4.76 -0.95 -3.72
C VAL A 40 -3.88 0.07 -4.44
N CYS A 41 -3.76 1.26 -3.87
CA CYS A 41 -2.87 2.30 -4.38
C CYS A 41 -2.13 3.00 -3.26
N THR A 42 -0.97 3.56 -3.58
CA THR A 42 -0.17 4.41 -2.69
C THR A 42 -0.05 5.82 -3.26
N GLY A 43 0.15 6.81 -2.39
CA GLY A 43 0.33 8.20 -2.81
C GLY A 43 0.24 9.20 -1.66
N GLN A 44 0.42 10.49 -1.94
CA GLN A 44 0.42 11.53 -0.90
C GLN A 44 -0.96 12.16 -0.64
N SER A 45 -1.95 11.95 -1.52
CA SER A 45 -3.27 12.58 -1.41
C SER A 45 -4.33 11.53 -1.14
N THR A 46 -5.00 11.64 0.01
CA THR A 46 -6.08 10.72 0.41
C THR A 46 -7.12 10.50 -0.70
N ASP A 47 -7.65 11.59 -1.27
CA ASP A 47 -8.72 11.49 -2.28
C ASP A 47 -8.23 10.87 -3.59
N LYS A 48 -7.05 11.29 -4.09
CA LYS A 48 -6.49 10.72 -5.32
C LYS A 48 -6.15 9.24 -5.16
N THR A 49 -5.60 8.85 -4.01
CA THR A 49 -5.19 7.47 -3.80
C THR A 49 -6.39 6.55 -3.57
N LEU A 50 -7.43 7.00 -2.86
CA LEU A 50 -8.70 6.26 -2.77
C LEU A 50 -9.41 6.14 -4.11
N ALA A 51 -9.39 7.20 -4.95
CA ALA A 51 -9.92 7.12 -6.31
C ALA A 51 -9.15 6.10 -7.16
N CYS A 52 -7.82 6.09 -7.08
CA CYS A 52 -6.97 5.08 -7.74
C CYS A 52 -7.31 3.66 -7.27
N ALA A 53 -7.45 3.44 -5.96
CA ALA A 53 -7.80 2.13 -5.42
C ALA A 53 -9.15 1.64 -5.96
N ARG A 54 -10.17 2.51 -6.01
CA ARG A 54 -11.47 2.17 -6.63
C ARG A 54 -11.33 1.85 -8.11
N GLN A 55 -10.53 2.61 -8.84
CA GLN A 55 -10.30 2.36 -10.26
C GLN A 55 -9.69 0.96 -10.47
N LYS A 56 -8.68 0.58 -9.69
CA LYS A 56 -8.10 -0.77 -9.75
C LYS A 56 -9.08 -1.89 -9.41
N CYS A 57 -9.98 -1.65 -8.44
CA CYS A 57 -11.08 -2.59 -8.15
C CYS A 57 -12.00 -2.79 -9.36
N VAL A 58 -12.30 -1.72 -10.11
CA VAL A 58 -13.07 -1.82 -11.35
C VAL A 58 -12.29 -2.55 -12.45
N GLU A 59 -11.00 -2.23 -12.61
CA GLU A 59 -10.11 -2.90 -13.57
C GLU A 59 -9.98 -4.40 -13.27
N GLY A 60 -10.09 -4.79 -12.00
CA GLY A 60 -10.13 -6.17 -11.56
C GLY A 60 -11.48 -6.88 -11.75
N GLY A 61 -12.49 -6.21 -12.32
CA GLY A 61 -13.73 -6.84 -12.80
C GLY A 61 -15.02 -6.48 -12.04
N ALA A 62 -14.95 -5.64 -11.00
CA ALA A 62 -16.14 -5.20 -10.27
C ALA A 62 -16.84 -3.99 -10.92
N MET A 63 -18.11 -3.78 -10.58
CA MET A 63 -18.82 -2.57 -10.98
C MET A 63 -18.36 -1.36 -10.15
N ALA A 64 -18.29 -0.18 -10.76
CA ALA A 64 -17.79 1.02 -10.08
C ALA A 64 -18.56 1.41 -8.80
N GLN A 65 -19.85 1.11 -8.75
CA GLN A 65 -20.71 1.35 -7.60
C GLN A 65 -20.45 0.38 -6.43
N ASP A 66 -19.92 -0.81 -6.74
CA ASP A 66 -19.63 -1.85 -5.75
C ASP A 66 -18.21 -1.71 -5.17
N CYS A 67 -17.30 -1.00 -5.85
CA CYS A 67 -15.97 -0.68 -5.34
C CYS A 67 -16.02 0.38 -4.23
N LEU A 68 -16.19 -0.05 -2.99
CA LEU A 68 -16.29 0.79 -1.80
C LEU A 68 -14.92 1.34 -1.38
N ARG A 69 -14.89 2.55 -0.82
CA ARG A 69 -13.70 3.13 -0.17
C ARG A 69 -13.55 2.51 1.22
N VAL A 70 -12.68 1.52 1.38
CA VAL A 70 -12.61 0.75 2.63
C VAL A 70 -11.69 1.42 3.65
N LYS A 71 -10.48 1.80 3.27
CA LYS A 71 -9.49 2.32 4.24
C LYS A 71 -8.41 3.18 3.60
N TRP A 72 -7.87 4.11 4.38
CA TRP A 72 -6.69 4.93 4.07
C TRP A 72 -5.82 5.05 5.31
N CYS A 73 -4.51 4.83 5.17
CA CYS A 73 -3.54 5.07 6.24
C CYS A 73 -2.45 6.03 5.76
N TYR A 74 -2.05 6.96 6.63
CA TYR A 74 -0.96 7.90 6.42
C TYR A 74 -0.16 8.08 7.74
N PRO A 75 1.13 7.73 7.80
CA PRO A 75 1.91 7.05 6.75
C PRO A 75 1.33 5.68 6.40
N ALA A 76 1.73 5.12 5.25
CA ALA A 76 1.29 3.81 4.80
C ALA A 76 1.62 2.75 5.85
N GLY A 77 2.87 2.78 6.35
CA GLY A 77 3.37 1.79 7.30
C GLY A 77 3.24 0.37 6.76
N TRP A 78 3.56 -0.60 7.60
CA TRP A 78 3.29 -2.00 7.30
C TRP A 78 1.79 -2.24 7.25
N SER A 79 1.33 -2.97 6.22
CA SER A 79 -0.08 -3.25 5.98
C SER A 79 -0.33 -4.71 5.62
N ALA A 80 -1.50 -5.24 5.97
CA ALA A 80 -1.97 -6.56 5.59
C ALA A 80 -3.41 -6.51 5.08
N ASP A 81 -3.69 -7.41 4.15
CA ASP A 81 -5.02 -7.77 3.71
C ASP A 81 -5.39 -9.12 4.34
N LEU A 82 -6.52 -9.14 5.04
CA LEU A 82 -7.07 -10.31 5.69
C LEU A 82 -8.22 -10.84 4.84
N PHE A 83 -8.08 -12.05 4.31
CA PHE A 83 -9.23 -12.82 3.86
C PHE A 83 -10.07 -13.19 5.07
N VAL A 84 -11.38 -12.96 5.00
CA VAL A 84 -12.32 -13.30 6.05
C VAL A 84 -13.52 -14.01 5.42
N GLN A 85 -13.91 -15.17 5.96
CA GLN A 85 -15.08 -15.92 5.50
C GLN A 85 -16.06 -16.18 6.64
N HIS A 86 -17.32 -15.80 6.44
CA HIS A 86 -18.45 -16.13 7.31
C HIS A 86 -18.76 -17.62 7.27
N LYS A 87 -19.36 -18.15 8.35
CA LYS A 87 -19.87 -19.52 8.40
C LYS A 87 -20.92 -19.85 7.34
N GLU A 88 -21.61 -18.84 6.82
CA GLU A 88 -22.62 -18.95 5.75
C GLU A 88 -22.03 -18.86 4.33
N GLY A 89 -20.70 -18.73 4.20
CA GLY A 89 -19.97 -18.83 2.93
C GLY A 89 -19.56 -17.50 2.29
N ILE A 90 -20.14 -16.37 2.72
CA ILE A 90 -19.73 -15.04 2.26
C ILE A 90 -18.32 -14.73 2.76
N HIS A 91 -17.47 -14.24 1.88
CA HIS A 91 -16.12 -13.76 2.11
C HIS A 91 -15.93 -12.30 1.71
N TRP A 92 -15.03 -11.64 2.42
CA TRP A 92 -14.61 -10.27 2.19
C TRP A 92 -13.18 -10.08 2.67
N HIS A 93 -12.65 -8.89 2.43
CA HIS A 93 -11.32 -8.50 2.83
C HIS A 93 -11.36 -7.40 3.90
N GLU A 94 -10.57 -7.58 4.96
CA GLU A 94 -10.32 -6.58 6.00
C GLU A 94 -8.88 -6.09 5.90
N TYR A 95 -8.65 -4.79 6.06
CA TYR A 95 -7.31 -4.21 5.89
C TYR A 95 -6.76 -3.68 7.21
N LEU A 96 -5.54 -4.08 7.55
CA LEU A 96 -4.71 -3.51 8.62
C LEU A 96 -3.64 -2.65 7.96
N CYS A 97 -3.42 -1.41 8.41
CA CYS A 97 -2.41 -0.53 7.82
C CYS A 97 -1.88 0.50 8.82
N GLY A 98 -0.75 1.13 8.51
CA GLY A 98 -0.13 2.16 9.33
C GLY A 98 0.74 1.63 10.48
N TRP A 99 1.14 0.36 10.45
CA TRP A 99 1.96 -0.24 11.50
C TRP A 99 3.43 0.16 11.33
N ASP A 100 4.12 0.35 12.45
CA ASP A 100 5.52 0.80 12.49
C ASP A 100 6.53 -0.29 12.12
N SER A 101 6.14 -1.56 12.25
CA SER A 101 6.96 -2.73 11.98
C SER A 101 6.14 -3.90 11.44
N LYS A 102 6.81 -4.84 10.77
CA LYS A 102 6.19 -6.09 10.32
C LYS A 102 5.74 -6.91 11.53
N GLU A 103 6.52 -6.91 12.60
CA GLU A 103 6.26 -7.65 13.84
C GLU A 103 4.98 -7.16 14.52
N ALA A 104 4.78 -5.83 14.61
CA ALA A 104 3.55 -5.26 15.16
C ALA A 104 2.33 -5.56 14.29
N LEU A 105 2.48 -5.46 12.96
CA LEU A 105 1.42 -5.88 12.03
C LEU A 105 1.05 -7.35 12.22
N MET A 106 2.02 -8.26 12.32
CA MET A 106 1.76 -9.69 12.50
C MET A 106 1.06 -9.98 13.84
N ALA A 107 1.44 -9.27 14.91
CA ALA A 107 0.72 -9.36 16.19
C ALA A 107 -0.74 -8.88 16.06
N ALA A 108 -0.98 -7.83 15.27
CA ALA A 108 -2.33 -7.35 15.01
C ALA A 108 -3.15 -8.32 14.15
N VAL A 109 -2.53 -8.98 13.17
CA VAL A 109 -3.16 -10.05 12.36
C VAL A 109 -3.68 -11.16 13.26
N GLU A 110 -2.85 -11.64 14.19
CA GLU A 110 -3.23 -12.69 15.14
C GLU A 110 -4.46 -12.30 15.96
N VAL A 111 -4.47 -11.07 16.49
CA VAL A 111 -5.60 -10.55 17.27
C VAL A 111 -6.86 -10.36 16.41
N ALA A 112 -6.70 -9.94 15.15
CA ALA A 112 -7.81 -9.70 14.22
C ALA A 112 -8.44 -11.00 13.72
N CYS A 113 -7.64 -12.05 13.58
CA CYS A 113 -8.07 -13.38 13.11
C CYS A 113 -8.31 -14.40 14.24
N ASP A 114 -8.30 -13.98 15.51
CA ASP A 114 -8.69 -14.84 16.63
C ASP A 114 -10.16 -15.26 16.53
N LEU A 115 -10.38 -16.48 16.02
CA LEU A 115 -11.71 -17.07 15.80
C LEU A 115 -12.44 -17.35 17.12
N SER A 116 -11.75 -17.43 18.26
CA SER A 116 -12.41 -17.58 19.57
C SER A 116 -13.22 -16.34 19.95
N ARG A 117 -12.89 -15.18 19.36
CA ARG A 117 -13.57 -13.89 19.54
C ARG A 117 -14.53 -13.55 18.40
N ARG A 118 -14.53 -14.35 17.34
CA ARG A 118 -15.29 -14.12 16.09
C ARG A 118 -16.06 -15.40 15.73
N ASP A 119 -17.02 -15.75 16.58
CA ASP A 119 -17.78 -17.01 16.48
C ASP A 119 -18.64 -17.15 15.21
N PHE A 120 -18.82 -16.09 14.43
CA PHE A 120 -19.51 -16.10 13.13
C PHE A 120 -18.57 -16.30 11.94
N ILE A 121 -17.26 -16.28 12.17
CA ILE A 121 -16.22 -16.47 11.15
C ILE A 121 -15.78 -17.92 11.09
N ARG A 122 -15.62 -18.44 9.88
CA ARG A 122 -15.09 -19.77 9.58
C ARG A 122 -13.59 -19.75 9.34
N GLU A 123 -13.11 -18.73 8.63
CA GLU A 123 -11.70 -18.59 8.23
C GLU A 123 -11.29 -17.12 8.27
N CYS A 124 -10.09 -16.85 8.77
CA CYS A 124 -9.46 -15.55 8.72
C CYS A 124 -7.94 -15.75 8.59
N SER A 125 -7.32 -15.14 7.57
CA SER A 125 -5.87 -15.20 7.40
C SER A 125 -5.36 -14.00 6.61
N ALA A 126 -4.12 -13.58 6.87
CA ALA A 126 -3.47 -12.57 6.05
C ALA A 126 -3.03 -13.18 4.71
N VAL A 127 -3.49 -12.60 3.60
CA VAL A 127 -3.26 -13.12 2.24
C VAL A 127 -2.37 -12.23 1.38
N ARG A 128 -2.22 -10.95 1.74
CA ARG A 128 -1.28 -10.01 1.11
C ARG A 128 -0.66 -9.08 2.14
N PHE A 129 0.54 -8.60 1.85
CA PHE A 129 1.29 -7.68 2.70
C PHE A 129 1.89 -6.54 1.88
N TRP A 130 1.97 -5.37 2.50
CA TRP A 130 2.72 -4.23 1.99
C TRP A 130 3.74 -3.76 3.03
N ASP A 131 4.96 -3.44 2.58
CA ASP A 131 5.99 -2.84 3.42
C ASP A 131 5.66 -1.40 3.83
N ASP A 132 6.54 -0.77 4.61
CA ASP A 132 6.40 0.61 5.10
C ASP A 132 6.35 1.68 3.99
N ARG A 133 6.76 1.31 2.78
CA ARG A 133 6.68 2.12 1.55
C ARG A 133 5.52 1.70 0.65
N GLY A 134 4.60 0.89 1.17
CA GLY A 134 3.44 0.40 0.46
C GLY A 134 3.77 -0.49 -0.75
N GLN A 135 4.96 -1.09 -0.79
CA GLN A 135 5.35 -2.06 -1.79
C GLN A 135 4.77 -3.44 -1.41
N GLU A 136 4.02 -4.04 -2.32
CA GLU A 136 3.47 -5.38 -2.11
C GLU A 136 4.59 -6.41 -2.06
N LEU A 137 4.52 -7.29 -1.06
CA LEU A 137 5.44 -8.41 -0.91
C LEU A 137 4.86 -9.63 -1.63
N GLN A 138 5.70 -10.39 -2.34
CA GLN A 138 5.25 -11.64 -2.96
C GLN A 138 4.76 -12.61 -1.89
N ALA A 139 3.62 -13.24 -2.14
CA ALA A 139 3.20 -14.41 -1.39
C ALA A 139 4.23 -15.53 -1.62
N ASN A 140 4.79 -16.07 -0.54
CA ASN A 140 5.65 -17.26 -0.60
C ASN A 140 4.80 -18.51 -0.82
#